data_AF-R5MDP3-F1
#
_entry.id   AF-R5MDP3-F1
#
_cell.length_a   1.000
_cell.length_b   1.000
_cell.length_c   1.000
_cell.angle_alpha   90.00
_cell.angle_beta   90.00
_cell.angle_gamma   90.00
#
_symmetry.space_group_name_H-M   'P 1'
#
loop_
_entity.id
_entity.type
_entity.pdbx_description
1 polymer ?
#
loop_
_entity_poly.entity_id
_entity_poly.type
_entity_poly.pdbx_seq_one_letter_code
_entity_poly.pdbx_strand_id
1 'polypeptide(L)'
;MKNENILSGSKTETMDSDFANELIKEWIYWLSYESEEDKAKLEEIKAKKGSKLTDIEKRILSDYQVERKILEALKRYSNKSSKDTNQELMQIFLNNNIEVLIVKKLCLRKINDATRFYENVKTKSLEEISDWLTRAEGTMAPTFRYTRLLLLKDGYKKITDGFTL
;
A
#
# COMPACT_ATOMS: atom_id res chain seq x y z
N MET A 1 -14.97 -51.33 -17.61
CA MET A 1 -15.20 -50.50 -16.40
C MET A 1 -14.84 -49.06 -16.76
N LYS A 2 -15.79 -48.15 -16.63
CA LYS A 2 -15.60 -46.71 -16.83
C LYS A 2 -14.95 -46.14 -15.56
N ASN A 3 -13.81 -45.47 -15.69
CA ASN A 3 -13.32 -44.58 -14.64
C ASN A 3 -13.64 -43.15 -15.06
N GLU A 4 -14.71 -42.64 -14.48
CA GLU A 4 -15.10 -41.24 -14.52
C GLU A 4 -14.22 -40.43 -13.55
N ASN A 5 -13.95 -39.18 -13.95
CA ASN A 5 -13.71 -38.01 -13.10
C ASN A 5 -12.61 -38.08 -12.03
N ILE A 6 -11.48 -37.42 -12.33
CA ILE A 6 -10.96 -36.36 -11.45
C ILE A 6 -10.57 -35.16 -12.32
N LEU A 7 -11.58 -34.39 -12.75
CA LEU A 7 -11.43 -32.95 -12.97
C LEU A 7 -11.30 -32.31 -11.57
N SER A 8 -10.14 -32.43 -10.93
CA SER A 8 -9.83 -31.58 -9.78
C SER A 8 -9.42 -30.23 -10.33
N GLY A 9 -10.35 -29.28 -10.22
CA GLY A 9 -10.20 -27.92 -10.72
C GLY A 9 -8.82 -27.36 -10.43
N SER A 10 -8.18 -26.86 -11.48
CA SER A 10 -7.13 -25.86 -11.36
C SER A 10 -7.74 -24.71 -10.55
N LYS A 11 -7.46 -24.68 -9.24
CA LYS A 11 -7.59 -23.46 -8.47
C LYS A 11 -6.75 -22.45 -9.23
N THR A 12 -7.43 -21.53 -9.92
CA THR A 12 -6.87 -20.21 -10.17
C THR A 12 -6.50 -19.70 -8.80
N GLU A 13 -5.23 -19.87 -8.44
CA GLU A 13 -4.66 -19.43 -7.18
C GLU A 13 -4.97 -17.95 -7.08
N THR A 14 -5.98 -17.69 -6.24
CA THR A 14 -6.36 -16.38 -5.75
C THR A 14 -5.09 -15.66 -5.36
N MET A 15 -4.88 -14.44 -5.88
CA MET A 15 -3.98 -13.46 -5.29
C MET A 15 -3.95 -13.69 -3.77
N ASP A 16 -2.83 -14.22 -3.27
CA ASP A 16 -2.74 -14.85 -1.96
C ASP A 16 -3.37 -13.90 -0.94
N SER A 17 -4.47 -14.31 -0.29
CA SER A 17 -5.35 -13.39 0.45
C SER A 17 -4.58 -12.59 1.51
N ASP A 18 -3.48 -13.18 1.98
CA ASP A 18 -2.56 -12.60 2.95
C ASP A 18 -1.78 -11.43 2.36
N PHE A 19 -1.28 -11.52 1.12
CA PHE A 19 -0.62 -10.40 0.44
C PHE A 19 -1.59 -9.25 0.15
N ALA A 20 -2.82 -9.57 -0.30
CA ALA A 20 -3.84 -8.56 -0.52
C ALA A 20 -4.18 -7.80 0.78
N ASN A 21 -4.31 -8.51 1.89
CA ASN A 21 -4.52 -7.93 3.21
C ASN A 21 -3.34 -7.06 3.66
N GLU A 22 -2.11 -7.52 3.44
CA GLU A 22 -0.91 -6.73 3.74
C GLU A 22 -0.81 -5.45 2.90
N LEU A 23 -1.17 -5.53 1.62
CA LEU A 23 -1.21 -4.37 0.74
C LEU A 23 -2.28 -3.37 1.20
N ILE A 24 -3.45 -3.84 1.63
CA ILE A 24 -4.50 -2.98 2.21
C ILE A 24 -3.99 -2.25 3.46
N LYS A 25 -3.29 -2.95 4.37
CA LYS A 25 -2.69 -2.32 5.56
C LYS A 25 -1.71 -1.20 5.17
N GLU A 26 -0.87 -1.43 4.17
CA GLU A 26 0.07 -0.42 3.67
C GLU A 26 -0.66 0.77 3.05
N TRP A 27 -1.68 0.55 2.23
CA TRP A 27 -2.50 1.63 1.67
C TRP A 27 -3.16 2.48 2.76
N ILE A 28 -3.76 1.85 3.77
CA ILE A 28 -4.38 2.55 4.90
C ILE A 28 -3.35 3.40 5.63
N TYR A 29 -2.15 2.86 5.89
CA TYR A 29 -1.06 3.61 6.51
C TYR A 29 -0.67 4.82 5.67
N TRP A 30 -0.36 4.63 4.39
CA TRP A 30 0.14 5.70 3.52
C TRP A 30 -0.89 6.77 3.25
N LEU A 31 -2.16 6.42 3.06
CA LEU A 31 -3.22 7.41 2.95
C LEU A 31 -3.40 8.15 4.27
N SER A 32 -3.26 7.49 5.43
CA SER A 32 -3.35 8.17 6.73
C SER A 32 -2.10 9.01 7.05
N TYR A 33 -0.97 8.73 6.40
CA TYR A 33 0.27 9.45 6.61
C TYR A 33 0.22 10.82 5.93
N GLU A 34 0.47 11.85 6.73
CA GLU A 34 0.62 13.23 6.31
C GLU A 34 1.84 13.78 7.04
N SER A 35 2.81 14.34 6.30
CA SER A 35 3.97 14.99 6.91
C SER A 35 3.51 16.28 7.62
N GLU A 36 4.27 16.74 8.62
CA GLU A 36 3.92 18.00 9.31
C GLU A 36 3.92 19.21 8.35
N GLU A 37 4.79 19.19 7.35
CA GLU A 37 4.83 20.19 6.28
C GLU A 37 3.57 20.14 5.40
N ASP A 38 3.15 18.94 4.99
CA ASP A 38 1.92 18.77 4.18
C ASP A 38 0.67 19.15 4.97
N LYS A 39 0.61 18.81 6.26
CA LYS A 39 -0.48 19.21 7.15
C LYS A 39 -0.57 20.73 7.26
N ALA A 40 0.55 21.40 7.57
CA ALA A 40 0.59 22.85 7.68
C ALA A 40 0.14 23.52 6.37
N LYS A 41 0.69 23.06 5.24
CA LYS A 41 0.33 23.57 3.91
C LYS A 41 -1.15 23.35 3.59
N LEU A 42 -1.70 22.18 3.94
CA LEU A 42 -3.11 21.87 3.70
C LEU A 42 -4.03 22.76 4.54
N GLU A 43 -3.69 23.01 5.81
CA GLU A 43 -4.46 23.90 6.67
C GLU A 43 -4.41 25.36 6.18
N GLU A 44 -3.25 25.83 5.72
CA GLU A 44 -3.12 27.15 5.07
C GLU A 44 -4.02 27.26 3.83
N ILE A 45 -4.05 26.22 3.00
CA ILE A 45 -4.90 26.17 1.80
C ILE A 45 -6.39 26.18 2.20
N LYS A 46 -6.80 25.38 3.19
CA LYS A 46 -8.19 25.31 3.67
C LYS A 46 -8.67 26.64 4.28
N ALA A 47 -7.77 27.41 4.90
CA ALA A 47 -8.09 28.71 5.48
C ALA A 47 -8.35 29.80 4.41
N LYS A 48 -7.94 29.59 3.16
CA LYS A 48 -8.20 30.53 2.06
C LYS A 48 -9.65 30.41 1.57
N LYS A 49 -10.25 31.54 1.21
CA LYS A 49 -11.53 31.54 0.46
C LYS A 49 -11.30 30.93 -0.92
N GLY A 50 -12.23 30.12 -1.41
CA GLY A 50 -12.07 29.38 -2.68
C GLY A 50 -11.70 30.22 -3.91
N SER A 51 -12.17 31.47 -3.99
CA SER A 51 -11.81 32.42 -5.06
C SER A 51 -10.35 32.90 -5.02
N LYS A 52 -9.65 32.69 -3.90
CA LYS A 52 -8.24 33.06 -3.71
C LYS A 52 -7.28 31.88 -3.89
N LEU A 53 -7.79 30.70 -4.20
CA LEU A 53 -6.97 29.51 -4.44
C LEU A 53 -6.38 29.56 -5.85
N THR A 54 -5.08 29.35 -5.93
CA THR A 54 -4.38 29.06 -7.19
C THR A 54 -4.81 27.69 -7.72
N ASP A 55 -4.60 27.46 -9.02
CA ASP A 55 -4.97 26.17 -9.62
C ASP A 55 -4.17 24.99 -9.05
N ILE A 56 -2.92 25.25 -8.61
CA ILE A 56 -2.10 24.27 -7.90
C ILE A 56 -2.74 23.90 -6.56
N GLU A 57 -3.21 24.88 -5.78
CA GLU A 57 -3.84 24.63 -4.48
C GLU A 57 -5.19 23.92 -4.61
N LYS A 58 -5.98 24.26 -5.65
CA LYS A 58 -7.20 23.53 -5.99
C LYS A 58 -6.89 22.07 -6.30
N ARG A 59 -5.82 21.80 -7.06
CA ARG A 59 -5.38 20.44 -7.36
C ARG A 59 -4.96 19.69 -6.10
N ILE A 60 -4.18 20.32 -5.21
CA ILE A 60 -3.78 19.73 -3.92
C ILE A 60 -5.01 19.35 -3.08
N LEU A 61 -6.01 20.24 -2.98
CA LEU A 61 -7.25 19.94 -2.26
C LEU A 61 -8.04 18.80 -2.90
N SER A 62 -8.13 18.78 -4.23
CA SER A 62 -8.82 17.73 -4.97
C SER A 62 -8.15 16.37 -4.73
N ASP A 63 -6.83 16.29 -4.89
CA ASP A 63 -6.05 15.07 -4.64
C ASP A 63 -6.25 14.60 -3.18
N TYR A 64 -6.20 15.51 -2.21
CA TYR A 64 -6.46 15.21 -0.80
C TYR A 64 -7.85 14.60 -0.56
N GLN A 65 -8.90 15.18 -1.17
CA GLN A 65 -10.27 14.68 -1.05
C GLN A 65 -10.42 13.27 -1.65
N VAL A 66 -9.77 13.02 -2.79
CA VAL A 66 -9.74 11.67 -3.40
C VAL A 66 -9.05 10.69 -2.45
N GLU A 67 -7.89 11.03 -1.90
CA GLU A 67 -7.19 10.19 -0.91
C GLU A 67 -8.07 9.88 0.30
N ARG A 68 -8.83 10.85 0.82
CA ARG A 68 -9.75 10.61 1.95
C ARG A 68 -10.86 9.63 1.61
N LYS A 69 -11.47 9.75 0.43
CA LYS A 69 -12.52 8.81 -0.03
C LYS A 69 -11.98 7.39 -0.13
N ILE A 70 -10.77 7.23 -0.69
CA ILE A 70 -10.11 5.93 -0.79
C ILE A 70 -9.84 5.35 0.61
N LEU A 71 -9.34 6.17 1.54
CA LEU A 71 -9.07 5.75 2.92
C LEU A 71 -10.34 5.27 3.63
N GLU A 72 -11.45 5.98 3.46
CA GLU A 72 -12.74 5.59 4.04
C GLU A 72 -13.24 4.25 3.46
N ALA A 73 -13.11 4.04 2.16
CA ALA A 73 -13.47 2.78 1.52
C ALA A 73 -12.64 1.60 2.07
N LEU A 74 -11.31 1.77 2.18
CA LEU A 74 -10.39 0.76 2.72
C LEU A 74 -10.68 0.43 4.20
N LYS A 75 -10.97 1.43 5.03
CA LYS A 75 -11.35 1.21 6.44
C LYS A 75 -12.69 0.49 6.61
N ARG A 76 -13.61 0.63 5.64
CA ARG A 76 -14.88 -0.12 5.68
C ARG A 76 -14.67 -1.59 5.35
N TYR A 77 -13.76 -1.89 4.42
CA TYR A 77 -13.39 -3.26 4.07
C TYR A 77 -12.76 -4.02 5.23
N SER A 78 -11.85 -3.39 5.97
CA SER A 78 -11.25 -4.04 7.15
C SER A 78 -12.31 -4.46 8.18
N ASN A 79 -13.52 -3.88 8.11
CA ASN A 79 -14.59 -4.08 9.08
C ASN A 79 -15.82 -4.82 8.51
N LYS A 80 -15.91 -5.09 7.20
CA LYS A 80 -17.10 -5.68 6.54
C LYS A 80 -16.75 -6.53 5.32
N SER A 81 -17.36 -7.72 5.21
CA SER A 81 -17.23 -8.62 4.04
C SER A 81 -18.34 -8.40 2.99
N SER A 82 -18.47 -7.20 2.40
CA SER A 82 -19.46 -6.99 1.33
C SER A 82 -18.84 -7.02 -0.07
N LYS A 83 -19.50 -7.71 -1.00
CA LYS A 83 -19.03 -7.94 -2.38
C LYS A 83 -18.84 -6.64 -3.19
N ASP A 84 -19.67 -5.63 -2.96
CA ASP A 84 -19.58 -4.34 -3.65
C ASP A 84 -18.33 -3.54 -3.24
N THR A 85 -17.99 -3.58 -1.93
CA THR A 85 -16.75 -2.98 -1.41
C THR A 85 -15.53 -3.64 -2.06
N ASN A 86 -15.58 -4.95 -2.29
CA ASN A 86 -14.47 -5.68 -2.91
C ASN A 86 -14.23 -5.25 -4.37
N GLN A 87 -15.27 -4.91 -5.13
CA GLN A 87 -15.14 -4.41 -6.51
C GLN A 87 -14.58 -2.99 -6.56
N GLU A 88 -15.06 -2.09 -5.69
CA GLU A 88 -14.56 -0.71 -5.61
C GLU A 88 -13.07 -0.67 -5.23
N LEU A 89 -12.66 -1.53 -4.29
CA LEU A 89 -11.26 -1.70 -3.91
C LEU A 89 -10.38 -2.25 -5.02
N MET A 90 -10.86 -3.29 -5.72
CA MET A 90 -10.12 -3.87 -6.84
C MET A 90 -9.87 -2.79 -7.90
N GLN A 91 -10.85 -1.93 -8.18
CA GLN A 91 -10.65 -0.79 -9.07
C GLN A 91 -9.66 0.25 -8.53
N ILE A 92 -9.67 0.54 -7.22
CA ILE A 92 -8.69 1.42 -6.60
C ILE A 92 -7.28 0.84 -6.77
N PHE A 93 -7.08 -0.45 -6.48
CA PHE A 93 -5.77 -1.10 -6.59
C PHE A 93 -5.28 -1.22 -8.04
N LEU A 94 -6.18 -1.51 -8.98
CA LEU A 94 -5.83 -1.61 -10.40
C LEU A 94 -5.49 -0.25 -11.01
N ASN A 95 -6.13 0.82 -10.55
CA ASN A 95 -5.97 2.16 -11.12
C ASN A 95 -4.94 3.04 -10.39
N ASN A 96 -4.46 2.64 -9.21
CA ASN A 96 -3.53 3.45 -8.43
C ASN A 96 -2.29 2.65 -8.00
N ASN A 97 -1.11 3.25 -8.18
CA ASN A 97 0.14 2.67 -7.70
C ASN A 97 0.48 3.24 -6.32
N ILE A 98 0.55 2.37 -5.31
CA ILE A 98 0.94 2.74 -3.94
C ILE A 98 2.31 3.41 -3.89
N GLU A 99 3.24 3.04 -4.76
CA GLU A 99 4.58 3.66 -4.84
C GLU A 99 4.47 5.13 -5.26
N VAL A 100 3.54 5.46 -6.16
CA VAL A 100 3.31 6.85 -6.57
C VAL A 100 2.78 7.65 -5.38
N LEU A 101 1.88 7.08 -4.58
CA LEU A 101 1.40 7.70 -3.34
C LEU A 101 2.55 7.94 -2.34
N ILE A 102 3.42 6.94 -2.17
CA ILE A 102 4.56 7.01 -1.25
C ILE A 102 5.57 8.07 -1.68
N VAL A 103 5.92 8.09 -2.97
CA VAL A 103 6.85 9.09 -3.53
C VAL A 103 6.29 10.50 -3.40
N LYS A 104 4.97 10.69 -3.52
CA LYS A 104 4.33 11.98 -3.25
C LYS A 104 4.43 12.40 -1.79
N LYS A 105 4.35 11.44 -0.85
CA LYS A 105 4.30 11.70 0.60
C LYS A 105 5.67 11.75 1.27
N LEU A 106 6.69 11.21 0.63
CA LEU A 106 8.05 11.17 1.17
C LEU A 106 8.97 12.11 0.41
N CYS A 107 9.81 12.82 1.16
CA CYS A 107 10.94 13.51 0.57
C CYS A 107 11.99 12.50 0.08
N LEU A 108 12.76 12.91 -0.93
CA LEU A 108 13.79 12.09 -1.58
C LEU A 108 14.78 11.47 -0.58
N ARG A 109 15.13 12.20 0.49
CA ARG A 109 16.00 11.68 1.55
C ARG A 109 15.42 10.44 2.23
N LYS A 110 14.13 10.48 2.63
CA LYS A 110 13.47 9.34 3.29
C LYS A 110 13.33 8.15 2.35
N ILE A 111 13.08 8.40 1.07
CA ILE A 111 13.05 7.36 0.02
C ILE A 111 14.42 6.68 -0.06
N ASN A 112 15.50 7.46 -0.18
CA ASN A 112 16.85 6.92 -0.27
C ASN A 112 17.26 6.14 0.99
N ASP A 113 16.91 6.65 2.17
CA ASP A 113 17.18 5.95 3.43
C ASP A 113 16.45 4.60 3.47
N ALA A 114 15.16 4.57 3.09
CA ALA A 114 14.37 3.34 3.03
C ALA A 114 14.93 2.32 2.03
N THR A 115 15.37 2.78 0.86
CA THR A 115 16.03 1.93 -0.15
C THR A 115 17.34 1.37 0.38
N ARG A 116 18.16 2.18 1.07
CA ARG A 116 19.41 1.68 1.68
C ARG A 116 19.14 0.64 2.76
N PHE A 117 18.12 0.87 3.60
CA PHE A 117 17.71 -0.12 4.60
C PHE A 117 17.23 -1.41 3.94
N TYR A 118 16.44 -1.32 2.89
CA TYR A 118 15.98 -2.47 2.11
C TYR A 118 17.16 -3.29 1.56
N GLU A 119 18.14 -2.63 0.92
CA GLU A 119 19.32 -3.31 0.37
C GLU A 119 20.13 -4.06 1.43
N ASN A 120 20.16 -3.55 2.67
CA ASN A 120 20.82 -4.22 3.79
C ASN A 120 19.98 -5.35 4.40
N VAL A 121 18.65 -5.19 4.46
CA VAL A 121 17.78 -6.21 5.09
C VAL A 121 17.55 -7.39 4.15
N LYS A 122 17.47 -7.18 2.83
CA LYS A 122 17.17 -8.25 1.87
C LYS A 122 18.26 -9.33 1.74
N THR A 123 19.48 -9.05 2.24
CA THR A 123 20.62 -9.99 2.25
C THR A 123 20.65 -10.87 3.50
N LYS A 124 19.77 -10.62 4.47
CA LYS A 124 19.64 -11.38 5.72
C LYS A 124 18.93 -12.71 5.51
N SER A 125 18.97 -13.58 6.53
CA SER A 125 18.20 -14.83 6.50
C SER A 125 16.68 -14.57 6.49
N LEU A 126 15.89 -15.55 6.05
CA LEU A 126 14.43 -15.44 6.05
C LEU A 126 13.87 -15.21 7.47
N GLU A 127 14.46 -15.85 8.47
CA GLU A 127 14.10 -15.67 9.89
C GLU A 127 14.35 -14.22 10.33
N GLU A 128 15.52 -13.66 10.01
CA GLU A 128 15.84 -12.27 10.33
C GLU A 128 14.93 -11.28 9.60
N ILE A 129 14.56 -11.55 8.36
CA ILE A 129 13.62 -10.72 7.58
C ILE A 129 12.23 -10.80 8.22
N SER A 130 11.75 -11.98 8.60
CA SER A 130 10.46 -12.17 9.29
C SER A 130 10.40 -11.42 10.62
N ASP A 131 11.46 -11.53 11.43
CA ASP A 131 11.59 -10.78 12.69
C ASP A 131 11.60 -9.27 12.44
N TRP A 132 12.26 -8.83 11.37
CA TRP A 132 12.28 -7.42 10.99
C TRP A 132 10.90 -6.93 10.57
N LEU A 133 10.17 -7.69 9.73
CA LEU A 133 8.82 -7.36 9.27
C LEU A 133 7.84 -7.25 10.44
N THR A 134 7.95 -8.17 11.42
CA THR A 134 7.13 -8.16 12.65
C THR A 134 7.39 -6.90 13.47
N ARG A 135 8.67 -6.54 13.68
CA ARG A 135 9.04 -5.29 14.38
C ARG A 135 8.59 -4.05 13.61
N ALA A 136 8.65 -4.08 12.28
CA ALA A 136 8.25 -2.97 11.43
C ALA A 136 6.72 -2.81 11.31
N GLU A 137 5.91 -3.84 11.62
CA GLU A 137 4.46 -3.70 11.63
C GLU A 137 3.98 -2.71 12.72
N GLY A 138 4.68 -2.68 13.86
CA GLY A 138 4.38 -1.79 14.99
C GLY A 138 4.95 -0.38 14.87
N THR A 139 5.80 -0.09 13.89
CA THR A 139 6.39 1.26 13.74
C THR A 139 5.54 2.18 12.88
N MET A 140 5.41 3.43 13.35
CA MET A 140 4.81 4.52 12.57
C MET A 140 5.83 5.25 11.71
N ALA A 141 7.10 4.84 11.75
CA ALA A 141 8.16 5.52 11.00
C ALA A 141 8.04 5.24 9.48
N PRO A 142 7.84 6.28 8.66
CA PRO A 142 7.57 6.12 7.22
C PRO A 142 8.69 5.43 6.45
N THR A 143 9.94 5.68 6.82
CA THR A 143 11.12 5.04 6.20
C THR A 143 11.07 3.52 6.38
N PHE A 144 10.75 3.04 7.59
CA PHE A 144 10.65 1.61 7.89
C PHE A 144 9.42 0.97 7.22
N ARG A 145 8.29 1.68 7.18
CA ARG A 145 7.10 1.22 6.44
C ARG A 145 7.37 1.07 4.95
N TYR A 146 8.11 2.00 4.35
CA TYR A 146 8.44 1.87 2.94
C TYR A 146 9.40 0.70 2.69
N THR A 147 10.43 0.52 3.53
CA THR A 147 11.30 -0.67 3.49
C THR A 147 10.50 -1.98 3.62
N ARG A 148 9.50 -2.02 4.51
CA ARG A 148 8.60 -3.17 4.67
C ARG A 148 7.86 -3.49 3.37
N LEU A 149 7.27 -2.49 2.71
CA LEU A 149 6.60 -2.69 1.41
C LEU A 149 7.57 -3.26 0.35
N LEU A 150 8.79 -2.74 0.29
CA LEU A 150 9.81 -3.25 -0.65
C LEU A 150 10.14 -4.73 -0.38
N LEU A 151 10.31 -5.12 0.88
CA LEU A 151 10.55 -6.51 1.28
C LEU A 151 9.36 -7.43 0.95
N LEU A 152 8.12 -6.99 1.20
CA LEU A 152 6.92 -7.77 0.87
C LEU A 152 6.81 -8.03 -0.64
N LYS A 153 7.11 -7.02 -1.46
CA LYS A 153 7.13 -7.16 -2.92
C LYS A 153 8.21 -8.11 -3.41
N ASP A 154 9.42 -8.05 -2.84
CA ASP A 154 10.53 -8.94 -3.19
C ASP A 154 10.29 -10.39 -2.76
N GLY A 155 9.78 -10.59 -1.55
CA GLY A 155 9.39 -11.92 -1.05
C GLY A 155 8.32 -12.56 -1.91
N TYR A 156 7.28 -11.79 -2.30
CA TYR A 156 6.25 -12.27 -3.20
C TYR A 156 6.81 -12.64 -4.58
N LYS A 157 7.66 -11.78 -5.15
CA LYS A 157 8.31 -12.06 -6.44
C LYS A 157 9.11 -13.37 -6.41
N LYS A 158 9.83 -13.64 -5.33
CA LYS A 158 10.58 -14.90 -5.14
C LYS A 158 9.67 -16.13 -5.02
N ILE A 159 8.51 -15.98 -4.38
CA ILE A 159 7.50 -17.06 -4.32
C ILE A 159 6.97 -17.32 -5.74
N THR A 160 6.53 -16.29 -6.47
CA THR A 160 5.97 -16.44 -7.82
C THR A 160 6.99 -16.92 -8.86
N ASP A 161 8.25 -16.50 -8.75
CA ASP A 161 9.35 -16.96 -9.61
C ASP A 161 9.82 -18.39 -9.23
N GLY A 162 9.55 -18.84 -8.00
CA GLY A 162 9.75 -20.23 -7.59
C GLY A 162 8.68 -21.21 -8.11
N PHE A 163 7.61 -20.69 -8.71
CA PHE A 163 6.53 -21.45 -9.34
C PHE A 163 6.60 -21.45 -10.88
N THR A 164 7.68 -20.94 -11.50
CA THR A 164 7.94 -21.24 -12.92
C THR A 164 8.46 -22.67 -13.08
N LEU A 165 7.53 -23.54 -13.48
CA LEU A 165 7.63 -24.88 -14.13
C LEU A 165 8.94 -25.68 -13.97
#